data_AF-A0A6I3BAN4-F1
#
_entry.id   AF-A0A6I3BAN4-F1
#
_cell.length_a   1.000
_cell.length_b   1.000
_cell.length_c   1.000
_cell.angle_alpha   90.00
_cell.angle_beta   90.00
_cell.angle_gamma   90.00
#
_symmetry.space_group_name_H-M   'P 1'
#
loop_
_entity.id
_entity.type
_entity.pdbx_description
1 polymer ?
#
loop_
_entity_poly.entity_id
_entity_poly.type
_entity_poly.pdbx_seq_one_letter_code
_entity_poly.pdbx_strand_id
1 'polypeptide(L)'
;MGSLPQEPVRAPSSGDEFQRSEHRRTSTARRLTPQQRAVARMARARWAEELVAKFYERSGYEIVVRNWHCREGELDIVAILASPVRPIIAVVEVKARATNNYGSPFEAVTQVKQKKLRIAATKFLATHPELHGEIRFDVV
;
A
#
# COMPACT_ATOMS: atom_id res chain seq x y z
N MET A 1 -73.69 -0.23 -17.80
CA MET A 1 -74.28 0.75 -16.86
C MET A 1 -73.19 1.18 -15.91
N GLY A 2 -72.89 2.48 -15.87
CA GLY A 2 -71.80 3.05 -15.08
C GLY A 2 -71.11 4.18 -15.83
N SER A 3 -71.89 5.17 -16.25
CA SER A 3 -71.40 6.40 -16.86
C SER A 3 -70.87 7.33 -15.75
N LEU A 4 -69.67 7.86 -15.92
CA LEU A 4 -69.31 9.16 -15.36
C LEU A 4 -69.05 10.11 -16.53
N PRO A 5 -69.78 11.24 -16.63
CA PRO A 5 -69.58 12.24 -17.66
C PRO A 5 -68.29 13.04 -17.43
N GLN A 6 -67.69 13.45 -18.55
CA GLN A 6 -66.67 14.49 -18.69
C GLN A 6 -67.34 15.87 -18.46
N GLU A 7 -66.65 16.96 -18.10
CA GLU A 7 -65.94 17.93 -19.00
C GLU A 7 -65.79 19.28 -18.21
N PRO A 8 -65.19 20.40 -18.69
CA PRO A 8 -63.79 20.63 -19.07
C PRO A 8 -63.16 22.01 -18.62
N VAL A 9 -61.83 22.06 -18.58
CA VAL A 9 -60.84 23.07 -19.10
C VAL A 9 -61.12 24.60 -19.14
N ARG A 10 -60.18 25.40 -18.55
CA ARG A 10 -59.33 26.49 -19.17
C ARG A 10 -58.51 27.23 -18.05
N ALA A 11 -57.16 27.29 -18.01
CA ALA A 11 -56.09 27.88 -18.87
C ALA A 11 -55.97 29.43 -18.81
N PRO A 12 -54.81 30.11 -19.07
CA PRO A 12 -53.38 29.79 -18.95
C PRO A 12 -52.53 30.94 -18.28
N SER A 13 -51.19 30.81 -18.29
CA SER A 13 -50.15 31.85 -18.10
C SER A 13 -49.73 32.12 -16.63
N SER A 14 -48.47 32.30 -16.22
CA SER A 14 -47.17 32.49 -16.88
C SER A 14 -46.09 32.08 -15.87
N GLY A 15 -44.98 31.51 -16.30
CA GLY A 15 -43.82 31.29 -15.41
C GLY A 15 -42.94 30.12 -15.81
N ASP A 16 -42.40 30.17 -17.03
CA ASP A 16 -41.19 29.45 -17.39
C ASP A 16 -40.06 29.91 -16.46
N GLU A 17 -39.66 29.08 -15.50
CA GLU A 17 -38.34 29.19 -14.89
C GLU A 17 -37.76 27.81 -14.56
N PHE A 18 -37.77 26.94 -15.58
CA PHE A 18 -36.74 25.92 -15.72
C PHE A 18 -35.44 26.59 -16.23
N GLN A 19 -34.74 27.30 -15.35
CA GLN A 19 -33.31 27.61 -15.50
C GLN A 19 -32.56 26.66 -14.54
N ARG A 20 -31.99 25.54 -14.99
CA ARG A 20 -30.68 25.44 -15.66
C ARG A 20 -29.68 26.51 -15.22
N SER A 21 -28.92 26.20 -14.18
CA SER A 21 -27.49 26.52 -13.99
C SER A 21 -27.08 25.96 -12.62
N GLU A 22 -26.01 25.20 -12.40
CA GLU A 22 -24.88 24.80 -13.22
C GLU A 22 -24.35 23.47 -12.68
N HIS A 23 -24.08 22.57 -13.63
CA HIS A 23 -23.14 21.49 -13.45
C HIS A 23 -21.76 22.03 -13.02
N ARG A 24 -21.02 21.19 -12.28
CA ARG A 24 -19.56 21.24 -12.03
C ARG A 24 -19.06 22.35 -11.10
N ARG A 25 -18.86 21.93 -9.85
CA ARG A 25 -17.48 21.69 -9.40
C ARG A 25 -17.36 20.26 -8.90
N THR A 26 -17.16 19.34 -9.86
CA THR A 26 -16.29 18.18 -9.66
C THR A 26 -15.17 18.59 -8.71
N SER A 27 -14.98 17.87 -7.61
CA SER A 27 -13.77 18.04 -6.82
C SER A 27 -12.60 17.75 -7.75
N THR A 28 -12.02 18.80 -8.31
CA THR A 28 -10.73 18.70 -8.98
C THR A 28 -9.77 18.43 -7.83
N ALA A 29 -9.65 17.17 -7.41
CA ALA A 29 -8.66 16.73 -6.46
C ALA A 29 -7.34 17.30 -6.99
N ARG A 30 -6.83 18.34 -6.32
CA ARG A 30 -5.69 19.12 -6.81
C ARG A 30 -4.56 18.12 -7.01
N ARG A 31 -4.18 17.85 -8.27
CA ARG A 31 -3.17 16.83 -8.57
C ARG A 31 -1.91 17.22 -7.81
N LEU A 32 -1.45 16.34 -6.93
CA LEU A 32 -0.23 16.55 -6.15
C LEU A 32 0.94 16.80 -7.10
N THR A 33 1.80 17.76 -6.78
CA THR A 33 3.05 17.98 -7.51
C THR A 33 3.97 16.75 -7.38
N PRO A 34 4.98 16.57 -8.24
CA PRO A 34 5.94 15.47 -8.10
C PRO A 34 6.58 15.39 -6.70
N GLN A 35 6.94 16.54 -6.13
CA GLN A 35 7.50 16.64 -4.78
C GLN A 35 6.50 16.19 -3.71
N GLN A 36 5.25 16.64 -3.80
CA GLN A 36 4.19 16.22 -2.86
C GLN A 36 3.89 14.71 -2.97
N ARG A 37 3.92 14.14 -4.17
CA ARG A 37 3.78 12.69 -4.38
C ARG A 37 4.93 11.90 -3.76
N ALA A 38 6.16 12.39 -3.89
CA ALA A 38 7.33 11.76 -3.27
C ALA A 38 7.22 11.76 -1.74
N VAL A 39 6.86 12.89 -1.14
CA VAL A 39 6.62 13.00 0.32
C VAL A 39 5.51 12.04 0.76
N ALA A 40 4.38 12.01 0.05
CA ALA A 40 3.28 11.10 0.35
C ALA A 40 3.69 9.62 0.21
N ARG A 41 4.50 9.27 -0.79
CA ARG A 41 5.05 7.92 -0.98
C ARG A 41 5.96 7.53 0.17
N MET A 42 6.86 8.42 0.60
CA MET A 42 7.75 8.17 1.74
C MET A 42 6.99 8.02 3.05
N ALA A 43 5.99 8.87 3.29
CA ALA A 43 5.14 8.76 4.47
C ALA A 43 4.38 7.42 4.50
N ARG A 44 3.84 7.00 3.35
CA ARG A 44 3.18 5.71 3.23
C ARG A 44 4.14 4.54 3.41
N ALA A 45 5.34 4.62 2.86
CA ALA A 45 6.37 3.59 3.02
C ALA A 45 6.73 3.39 4.49
N ARG A 46 7.01 4.48 5.21
CA ARG A 46 7.31 4.42 6.66
C ARG A 46 6.14 3.87 7.46
N TRP A 47 4.91 4.28 7.14
CA TRP A 47 3.73 3.78 7.82
C TRP A 47 3.49 2.28 7.56
N ALA A 48 3.70 1.82 6.33
CA ALA A 48 3.60 0.40 6.02
C ALA A 48 4.68 -0.43 6.74
N GLU A 49 5.92 0.04 6.74
CA GLU A 49 7.02 -0.61 7.47
C GLU A 49 6.72 -0.74 8.97
N GLU A 50 6.16 0.31 9.58
CA GLU A 50 5.72 0.31 10.97
C GLU A 50 4.62 -0.73 11.24
N LEU A 51 3.64 -0.85 10.34
CA LEU A 51 2.59 -1.84 10.47
C LEU A 51 3.11 -3.28 10.30
N VAL A 52 4.01 -3.50 9.35
CA VAL A 52 4.62 -4.81 9.12
C VAL A 52 5.50 -5.20 10.31
N ALA A 53 6.32 -4.29 10.84
CA ALA A 53 7.13 -4.55 12.04
C ALA A 53 6.23 -5.01 13.21
N LYS A 54 5.16 -4.27 13.50
CA LYS A 54 4.18 -4.64 14.52
C LYS A 54 3.48 -5.97 14.26
N PHE A 55 3.23 -6.32 13.00
CA PHE A 55 2.66 -7.61 12.65
C PHE A 55 3.62 -8.76 12.95
N TYR A 56 4.91 -8.60 12.63
CA TYR A 56 5.94 -9.59 12.95
C TYR A 56 6.15 -9.72 14.46
N GLU A 57 6.21 -8.61 15.19
CA GLU A 57 6.30 -8.60 16.67
C GLU A 57 5.13 -9.36 17.31
N ARG A 58 3.90 -9.09 16.88
CA ARG A 58 2.70 -9.81 17.35
C ARG A 58 2.70 -11.29 16.97
N SER A 59 3.44 -11.66 15.93
CA SER A 59 3.63 -13.04 15.49
C SER A 59 4.78 -13.74 16.22
N GLY A 60 5.39 -13.10 17.23
CA GLY A 60 6.44 -13.66 18.06
C GLY A 60 7.86 -13.45 17.52
N TYR A 61 8.03 -12.66 16.46
CA TYR A 61 9.35 -12.28 15.97
C TYR A 61 9.92 -11.12 16.79
N GLU A 62 11.23 -11.12 17.00
CA GLU A 62 11.98 -9.95 17.43
C GLU A 62 12.46 -9.17 16.20
N ILE A 63 12.24 -7.86 16.16
CA ILE A 63 12.75 -7.00 15.10
C ILE A 63 14.22 -6.70 15.38
N VAL A 64 15.10 -7.17 14.50
CA VAL A 64 16.55 -6.98 14.62
C VAL A 64 16.95 -5.61 14.06
N VAL A 65 16.46 -5.29 12.86
CA VAL A 65 16.73 -4.00 12.23
C VAL A 65 15.61 -3.63 11.27
N ARG A 66 15.43 -2.32 11.08
CA ARG A 66 14.56 -1.73 10.08
C ARG A 66 15.34 -0.76 9.21
N ASN A 67 14.97 -0.68 7.94
CA ASN A 67 15.54 0.24 6.95
C ASN A 67 17.09 0.18 6.96
N TRP A 68 17.65 -1.03 6.83
CA TRP A 68 19.09 -1.27 6.80
C TRP A 68 19.64 -1.05 5.38
N HIS A 69 20.79 -0.38 5.26
CA HIS A 69 21.39 -0.01 3.99
C HIS A 69 22.85 -0.43 3.91
N CYS A 70 23.26 -0.88 2.72
CA CYS A 70 24.66 -1.04 2.35
C CYS A 70 24.89 -0.55 0.91
N ARG A 71 26.13 -0.62 0.45
CA ARG A 71 26.50 -0.16 -0.91
C ARG A 71 25.76 -0.93 -2.01
N GLU A 72 25.49 -2.21 -1.79
CA GLU A 72 24.91 -3.12 -2.78
C GLU A 72 23.38 -3.23 -2.73
N GLY A 73 22.73 -2.75 -1.66
CA GLY A 73 21.28 -2.84 -1.51
C GLY A 73 20.77 -2.41 -0.14
N GLU A 74 19.49 -2.68 0.08
CA GLU A 74 18.75 -2.31 1.29
C GLU A 74 17.88 -3.49 1.74
N LEU A 75 17.58 -3.54 3.04
CA LEU A 75 16.63 -4.46 3.66
C LEU A 75 15.62 -3.64 4.45
N ASP A 76 14.33 -3.79 4.15
CA ASP A 76 13.29 -3.02 4.85
C ASP A 76 13.15 -3.47 6.30
N ILE A 77 13.06 -4.77 6.56
CA ILE A 77 13.01 -5.33 7.92
C ILE A 77 13.80 -6.65 7.96
N VAL A 78 14.57 -6.84 9.02
CA VAL A 78 15.08 -8.15 9.43
C VAL A 78 14.52 -8.49 10.80
N ALA A 79 13.91 -9.66 10.92
CA ALA A 79 13.29 -10.14 12.14
C ALA A 79 13.70 -11.58 12.43
N ILE A 80 13.77 -11.97 13.71
CA ILE A 80 14.14 -13.32 14.13
C ILE A 80 13.02 -13.96 14.95
N LEU A 81 12.70 -15.22 14.66
CA LEU A 81 11.80 -16.03 15.47
C LEU A 81 12.61 -17.16 16.10
N ALA A 82 12.58 -17.24 17.43
CA ALA A 82 13.13 -18.37 18.16
C ALA A 82 12.36 -19.65 17.81
N SER A 83 13.08 -20.74 17.58
CA SER A 83 12.48 -22.05 17.29
C SER A 83 13.32 -23.15 17.94
N PRO A 84 12.68 -24.23 18.45
CA PRO A 84 13.40 -25.33 19.11
C PRO A 84 14.37 -26.08 18.20
N VAL A 85 14.17 -26.02 16.87
CA VAL A 85 15.04 -26.70 15.89
C VAL A 85 16.15 -25.76 15.43
N ARG A 86 15.77 -24.61 14.85
CA ARG A 86 16.69 -23.52 14.54
C ARG A 86 15.92 -22.20 14.44
N PRO A 87 16.52 -21.06 14.84
CA PRO A 87 15.88 -19.75 14.65
C PRO A 87 15.57 -19.49 13.18
N ILE A 88 14.52 -18.70 12.92
CA ILE A 88 14.16 -18.24 11.57
C ILE A 88 14.53 -16.77 11.47
N ILE A 89 15.34 -16.42 10.48
CA ILE A 89 15.68 -15.04 10.12
C ILE A 89 14.80 -14.65 8.93
N ALA A 90 13.77 -13.85 9.18
CA ALA A 90 12.92 -13.30 8.15
C ALA A 90 13.52 -11.99 7.61
N VAL A 91 13.83 -11.98 6.31
CA VAL A 91 14.15 -10.78 5.54
C VAL A 91 12.89 -10.35 4.82
N VAL A 92 12.30 -9.23 5.23
CA VAL A 92 10.97 -8.80 4.80
C VAL A 92 11.10 -7.58 3.91
N GLU A 93 10.55 -7.66 2.71
CA GLU A 93 10.40 -6.56 1.76
C GLU A 93 8.98 -5.99 1.86
N VAL A 94 8.85 -4.69 2.12
CA VAL A 94 7.57 -4.01 2.39
C VAL A 94 7.10 -3.20 1.18
N LYS A 95 5.90 -3.49 0.69
CA LYS A 95 5.30 -2.81 -0.47
C LYS A 95 4.12 -1.92 -0.08
N ALA A 96 4.42 -0.65 0.15
CA ALA A 96 3.42 0.39 0.41
C ALA A 96 2.65 0.82 -0.87
N ARG A 97 1.52 0.15 -1.14
CA ARG A 97 0.67 0.40 -2.32
C ARG A 97 -0.21 1.64 -2.15
N ALA A 98 -0.34 2.43 -3.22
CA ALA A 98 -1.15 3.65 -3.23
C ALA A 98 -2.63 3.42 -3.55
N THR A 99 -2.92 2.36 -4.29
CA THR A 99 -4.21 2.07 -4.90
C THR A 99 -4.47 0.58 -4.85
N ASN A 100 -5.74 0.21 -4.70
CA ASN A 100 -6.19 -1.18 -4.79
C ASN A 100 -6.34 -1.69 -6.24
N ASN A 101 -5.98 -0.87 -7.23
CA ASN A 101 -5.81 -1.34 -8.60
C ASN A 101 -4.67 -2.34 -8.56
N TYR A 102 -5.02 -3.63 -8.62
CA TYR A 102 -4.08 -4.71 -8.82
C TYR A 102 -3.26 -4.36 -10.06
N GLY A 103 -2.03 -3.90 -9.84
CA GLY A 103 -1.04 -3.91 -10.91
C GLY A 103 -0.93 -5.35 -11.39
N SER A 104 -0.77 -5.52 -12.70
CA SER A 104 -0.57 -6.79 -13.39
C SER A 104 0.25 -7.81 -12.57
N PRO A 105 0.10 -9.14 -12.76
CA PRO A 105 0.89 -10.22 -12.12
C PRO A 105 2.43 -10.03 -12.01
N PHE A 106 2.97 -8.95 -12.56
CA PHE A 106 4.32 -8.38 -12.48
C PHE A 106 4.68 -7.64 -11.18
N GLU A 107 3.82 -7.51 -10.18
CA GLU A 107 4.24 -7.06 -8.85
C GLU A 107 5.03 -8.11 -8.04
N ALA A 108 5.36 -9.23 -8.68
CA ALA A 108 6.42 -10.12 -8.25
C ALA A 108 7.71 -9.32 -7.97
N VAL A 109 8.44 -9.71 -6.93
CA VAL A 109 9.82 -9.22 -6.75
C VAL A 109 10.60 -9.69 -7.97
N THR A 110 11.01 -8.74 -8.81
CA THR A 110 11.74 -9.04 -10.05
C THR A 110 13.02 -9.82 -9.74
N GLN A 111 13.53 -10.59 -10.70
CA GLN A 111 14.78 -11.34 -10.52
C GLN A 111 15.95 -10.44 -10.11
N VAL A 112 15.98 -9.21 -10.64
CA VAL A 112 16.96 -8.18 -10.25
C VAL A 112 16.81 -7.82 -8.78
N LYS A 113 15.58 -7.61 -8.30
CA LYS A 113 15.33 -7.24 -6.91
C LYS A 113 15.60 -8.41 -5.95
N GLN A 114 15.27 -9.65 -6.33
CA GLN A 114 15.64 -10.85 -5.57
C GLN A 114 17.16 -10.99 -5.43
N LYS A 115 17.92 -10.74 -6.51
CA LYS A 115 19.40 -10.77 -6.46
C LYS A 115 19.94 -9.71 -5.49
N LYS A 116 19.42 -8.48 -5.52
CA LYS A 116 19.82 -7.41 -4.60
C LYS A 116 19.50 -7.76 -3.15
N LEU A 117 18.29 -8.26 -2.87
CA LEU A 117 17.89 -8.69 -1.52
C LEU A 117 18.80 -9.79 -0.98
N ARG A 118 19.14 -10.79 -1.81
CA ARG A 118 20.09 -11.85 -1.40
C ARG A 118 21.47 -11.28 -1.06
N ILE A 119 22.01 -10.39 -1.89
CA ILE A 119 23.31 -9.77 -1.62
C ILE A 119 23.26 -8.94 -0.33
N ALA A 120 22.23 -8.12 -0.15
CA ALA A 120 22.05 -7.30 1.04
C ALA A 120 21.92 -8.18 2.30
N ALA A 121 21.12 -9.25 2.25
CA ALA A 121 20.99 -10.23 3.35
C ALA A 121 22.33 -10.90 3.68
N THR A 122 23.10 -11.33 2.68
CA THR A 122 24.45 -11.89 2.91
C THR A 122 25.37 -10.88 3.59
N LYS A 123 25.34 -9.60 3.17
CA LYS A 123 26.16 -8.54 3.78
C LYS A 123 25.73 -8.26 5.22
N PHE A 124 24.43 -8.20 5.47
CA PHE A 124 23.88 -8.02 6.81
C PHE A 124 24.32 -9.15 7.75
N LEU A 125 24.19 -10.41 7.33
CA LEU A 125 24.57 -11.55 8.17
C LEU A 125 26.08 -11.65 8.38
N ALA A 126 26.90 -11.22 7.41
CA ALA A 126 28.35 -11.17 7.57
C ALA A 126 28.80 -10.17 8.66
N THR A 127 28.00 -9.14 8.96
CA THR A 127 28.29 -8.19 10.04
C THR A 127 27.60 -8.52 11.36
N HIS A 128 26.79 -9.58 11.40
CA HIS A 128 26.03 -10.02 12.58
C HIS A 128 26.23 -11.54 12.80
N PRO A 129 27.46 -11.98 13.13
CA PRO A 129 27.79 -13.40 13.25
C PRO A 129 27.02 -14.13 14.37
N GLU A 130 26.45 -13.40 15.31
CA GLU A 130 25.55 -13.92 16.34
C GLU A 130 24.22 -14.42 15.76
N LEU A 131 23.78 -13.88 14.62
CA LEU A 131 22.54 -14.26 13.96
C LEU A 131 22.76 -15.49 13.07
N HIS A 132 22.18 -16.61 13.48
CA HIS A 132 22.25 -17.87 12.75
C HIS A 132 20.87 -18.53 12.70
N GLY A 133 20.47 -19.03 11.54
CA GLY A 133 19.10 -19.48 11.36
C GLY A 133 18.69 -19.70 9.92
N GLU A 134 17.45 -20.17 9.75
CA GLU A 134 16.84 -20.34 8.44
C GLU A 134 16.47 -19.00 7.87
N ILE A 135 17.02 -18.68 6.71
CA ILE A 135 16.73 -17.42 6.05
C ILE A 135 15.46 -17.61 5.23
N ARG A 136 14.43 -16.84 5.57
CA ARG A 136 13.18 -16.75 4.82
C ARG A 136 13.06 -15.36 4.21
N PHE A 137 12.64 -15.28 2.96
CA PHE A 137 12.35 -14.00 2.29
C PHE A 137 10.84 -13.83 2.18
N ASP A 138 10.33 -12.77 2.78
CA ASP A 138 8.91 -12.44 2.79
C ASP A 138 8.66 -11.14 2.00
N VAL A 139 7.50 -11.04 1.35
CA VAL A 139 7.07 -9.84 0.63
C VAL A 139 5.68 -9.50 1.13
N VAL A 140 5.54 -8.32 1.75
CA VAL A 140 4.33 -7.92 2.47
C VAL A 140 3.81 -6.59 1.96
#